data_AF-X0XKU2-F1
#
_entry.id   AF-X0XKU2-F1
#
_cell.length_a   1.000
_cell.length_b   1.000
_cell.length_c   1.000
_cell.angle_alpha   90.00
_cell.angle_beta   90.00
_cell.angle_gamma   90.00
#
_symmetry.space_group_name_H-M   'P 1'
#
loop_
_entity.id
_entity.type
_entity.pdbx_description
1 polymer ?
#
loop_
_entity_poly.entity_id
_entity_poly.type
_entity_poly.pdbx_seq_one_letter_code
_entity_poly.pdbx_strand_id
1 'polypeptide(L)' 'DMLKWIKDISVSKKVWEGLSPDEKKEKYVIGEFLNKDRPDYTERYKEIIKKAQKTGGNK' A
#
# COMPACT_ATOMS: atom_id res chain seq x y z
N ASP A 1 11.22 -21.25 -20.61
CA ASP A 1 10.84 -21.61 -19.22
C ASP A 1 11.29 -20.60 -18.15
N MET A 2 10.71 -19.41 -18.11
CA MET A 2 10.96 -18.43 -17.03
C MET A 2 9.64 -17.91 -16.47
N LEU A 3 8.70 -17.57 -17.35
CA LEU A 3 7.34 -17.15 -16.96
C LEU A 3 6.60 -18.22 -16.14
N LYS A 4 6.82 -19.50 -16.47
CA LYS A 4 6.27 -20.62 -15.70
C LYS A 4 6.85 -20.66 -14.29
N TRP A 5 8.17 -20.55 -14.15
CA TRP A 5 8.84 -20.48 -12.84
C TRP A 5 8.34 -19.30 -12.01
N ILE A 6 8.23 -18.09 -12.59
CA ILE A 6 7.68 -16.90 -11.91
C ILE A 6 6.26 -17.16 -11.42
N LYS A 7 5.42 -17.80 -12.25
CA LYS A 7 4.04 -18.15 -11.89
C LYS A 7 3.99 -19.17 -10.75
N ASP A 8 4.90 -20.14 -10.72
CA ASP A 8 4.91 -21.22 -9.72
C ASP A 8 5.43 -20.76 -8.35
N ILE A 9 6.32 -19.76 -8.31
CA ILE A 9 6.83 -19.18 -7.06
C ILE A 9 5.93 -18.06 -6.52
N SER A 10 5.09 -17.44 -7.35
CA SER A 10 4.23 -16.33 -6.93
C SER A 10 2.89 -16.82 -6.40
N VAL A 11 2.50 -16.40 -5.20
CA VAL A 11 1.23 -16.78 -4.56
C VAL A 11 0.44 -15.55 -4.13
N SER A 12 -0.89 -15.61 -4.21
CA SER A 12 -1.72 -14.50 -3.72
C SER A 12 -1.60 -14.34 -2.20
N LYS A 13 -1.85 -13.14 -1.68
CA LYS A 13 -1.86 -12.88 -0.24
C LYS A 13 -2.75 -13.84 0.56
N LYS A 14 -3.93 -14.17 0.02
CA LYS A 14 -4.85 -15.15 0.64
C LYS A 14 -4.23 -16.53 0.78
N VAL A 15 -3.52 -17.00 -0.25
CA VAL A 15 -2.82 -18.30 -0.20
C VAL A 15 -1.65 -18.21 0.78
N TRP A 16 -0.87 -17.13 0.70
CA TRP A 16 0.26 -16.87 1.57
C TRP A 16 -0.11 -16.91 3.06
N GLU A 17 -1.25 -16.33 3.45
CA GLU A 17 -1.71 -16.34 4.85
C GLU A 17 -1.91 -17.75 5.41
N GLY A 18 -2.30 -18.72 4.56
CA GLY A 18 -2.47 -20.12 4.93
C GLY A 18 -1.21 -20.99 4.88
N LEU A 19 -0.07 -20.47 4.39
CA LEU A 19 1.18 -21.23 4.30
C LEU A 19 1.93 -21.29 5.64
N SER A 20 2.58 -22.42 5.89
CA SER A 20 3.54 -22.58 6.98
C SER A 20 4.78 -21.67 6.79
N PRO A 21 5.56 -21.40 7.86
CA PRO A 21 6.76 -20.59 7.76
C PRO A 21 7.80 -21.13 6.77
N ASP A 22 7.90 -22.46 6.61
CA ASP A 22 8.86 -23.07 5.68
C ASP A 22 8.39 -22.96 4.23
N GLU A 23 7.10 -23.21 3.96
CA GLU A 23 6.52 -23.01 2.62
C GLU A 23 6.62 -21.55 2.17
N LYS A 24 6.50 -20.60 3.10
CA LYS A 24 6.66 -19.16 2.81
C LYS A 24 8.07 -18.82 2.31
N LYS A 25 9.13 -19.49 2.76
CA LYS A 25 10.51 -19.20 2.34
C LYS A 25 10.74 -19.47 0.85
N GLU A 26 9.94 -20.35 0.26
CA GLU A 26 10.08 -20.77 -1.14
C GLU A 26 9.12 -20.02 -2.08
N LYS A 27 8.29 -19.10 -1.57
CA LYS A 27 7.26 -18.40 -2.33
C LYS A 27 7.42 -16.88 -2.23
N TYR A 28 6.85 -16.18 -3.21
CA TYR A 28 6.71 -14.73 -3.23
C TYR A 28 5.24 -14.37 -3.17
N VAL A 29 4.85 -13.59 -2.16
CA VAL A 29 3.49 -13.08 -2.08
C VAL A 29 3.27 -11.95 -3.09
N ILE A 30 2.13 -11.97 -3.76
CA ILE A 30 1.68 -10.93 -4.68
C ILE A 30 0.26 -10.47 -4.31
N GLY A 31 -0.04 -9.21 -4.58
CA GLY A 31 -1.33 -8.59 -4.29
C GLY A 31 -1.19 -7.29 -3.50
N GLU A 32 -2.24 -6.92 -2.77
CA GLU A 32 -2.28 -5.68 -2.01
C GLU A 32 -1.68 -5.86 -0.60
N PHE A 33 -0.52 -5.25 -0.38
CA PHE A 33 0.19 -5.30 0.90
C PHE A 33 -0.37 -4.29 1.89
N LEU A 34 -0.69 -3.10 1.41
CA LEU A 34 -1.08 -1.96 2.23
C LEU A 34 -2.16 -1.15 1.51
N ASN A 35 -3.33 -1.08 2.14
CA ASN A 35 -4.36 -0.12 1.79
C ASN A 35 -4.52 0.82 2.98
N LYS A 36 -4.16 2.09 2.79
CA LYS A 36 -4.31 3.11 3.84
C LYS A 36 -5.00 4.30 3.23
N ASP A 37 -6.12 4.66 3.84
CA ASP A 37 -6.74 5.94 3.59
C ASP A 37 -5.82 7.04 4.15
N ARG A 38 -5.32 7.88 3.26
CA ARG A 38 -4.45 9.00 3.61
C ARG A 38 -4.82 10.18 2.71
N PRO A 39 -4.80 11.41 3.25
CA PRO A 39 -5.20 12.54 2.47
C PRO A 39 -4.25 12.76 1.29
N ASP A 40 -4.83 13.09 0.15
CA ASP A 40 -4.06 13.42 -1.04
C ASP A 40 -3.40 14.81 -0.90
N TYR A 41 -2.56 15.17 -1.87
CA TYR A 41 -1.87 16.47 -1.85
C TYR A 41 -2.83 17.66 -1.91
N THR A 42 -3.97 17.53 -2.59
CA THR A 42 -5.01 18.56 -2.68
C THR A 42 -5.68 18.77 -1.32
N GLU A 43 -6.03 17.69 -0.63
CA GLU A 43 -6.60 17.73 0.72
C GLU A 43 -5.61 18.35 1.70
N ARG A 44 -4.35 17.91 1.67
CA ARG A 44 -3.26 18.52 2.44
C ARG A 44 -3.10 20.00 2.14
N TYR A 45 -3.19 20.40 0.88
CA TYR A 45 -3.06 21.80 0.49
C TYR A 45 -4.23 22.65 0.99
N LYS A 46 -5.46 22.13 0.91
CA LYS A 46 -6.65 22.79 1.49
C LYS A 46 -6.50 23.01 3.00
N GLU A 47 -5.90 22.05 3.73
CA GLU A 47 -5.60 22.22 5.16
C GLU A 47 -4.61 23.38 5.40
N ILE A 48 -3.58 23.51 4.57
CA ILE A 48 -2.60 24.59 4.66
C ILE A 48 -3.25 25.96 4.40
N ILE A 49 -4.05 26.08 3.33
CA ILE A 49 -4.79 27.32 3.04
C ILE A 49 -5.67 27.72 4.22
N LYS A 50 -6.47 26.77 4.75
CA LYS A 50 -7.35 27.02 5.90
C LYS A 50 -6.56 27.49 7.12
N LYS A 51 -5.38 26.92 7.36
CA LYS A 51 -4.51 27.36 8.46
C LYS A 51 -4.01 28.78 8.23
N ALA A 52 -3.48 29.09 7.04
CA ALA A 52 -2.98 30.42 6.71
C ALA A 52 -4.05 31.51 6.82
N GLN A 53 -5.27 31.23 6.35
CA GLN A 53 -6.41 32.16 6.44
C GLN A 53 -6.83 32.45 7.89
N LYS A 54 -6.63 31.50 8.82
CA LYS A 54 -6.91 31.71 10.24
C LYS A 54 -5.86 32.56 10.94
N THR A 55 -4.60 32.52 10.49
CA THR A 55 -3.47 33.22 11.12
C THR A 55 -3.12 34.56 10.46
N GLY A 56 -3.51 34.84 9.22
CA GLY A 56 -3.15 36.09 8.54
C GLY A 56 -4.24 36.63 7.60
N GLY A 57 -4.54 37.93 7.77
CA GLY A 57 -5.08 38.80 6.72
C GLY A 57 -6.60 39.02 6.64
N ASN A 58 -7.43 38.26 7.37
CA ASN A 58 -8.88 38.46 7.43
C ASN A 58 -9.39 38.58 8.89
N LYS A 59 -8.80 39.51 9.65
CA LYS A 59 -9.43 40.11 10.82
C LYS A 59 -9.57 41.60 10.58
#